data_AF-A5E7Y1-F1
#
_entry.id   AF-A5E7Y1-F1
#
_cell.length_a   1.000
_cell.length_b   1.000
_cell.length_c   1.000
_cell.angle_alpha   90.00
_cell.angle_beta   90.00
_cell.angle_gamma   90.00
#
_symmetry.space_group_name_H-M   'P 1'
#
loop_
_entity.id
_entity.type
_entity.pdbx_description
1 polymer ?
#
loop_
_entity_poly.entity_id
_entity_poly.type
_entity_poly.pdbx_seq_one_letter_code
_entity_poly.pdbx_strand_id
1 'polypeptide(L)'
;MSAQASLELHALLEVTTKPHSFKQNPHRKSVGSRRYKPARQLIADEIRYIQSKPNLPTDKPTYLSVTAPPSLLPKKHYCDITGLEGKYKNPANQLRFHNVEIYQEVIKNIQPGVDQNYLELRGANVILK
;
A
#
# COMPACT_ATOMS: atom_id res chain seq x y z
N MET A 1 51.22 -7.52 -11.34
CA MET A 1 50.62 -7.36 -10.00
C MET A 1 50.12 -5.93 -9.86
N SER A 2 48.95 -5.61 -10.42
CA SER A 2 48.38 -4.27 -10.34
C SER A 2 47.47 -4.19 -9.10
N ALA A 3 47.87 -3.38 -8.12
CA ALA A 3 47.11 -3.12 -6.91
C ALA A 3 45.75 -2.51 -7.28
N GLN A 4 44.66 -3.16 -6.88
CA GLN A 4 43.33 -2.56 -6.89
C GLN A 4 43.32 -1.44 -5.84
N ALA A 5 43.35 -0.19 -6.29
CA ALA A 5 43.08 0.94 -5.42
C ALA A 5 41.64 0.81 -4.90
N SER A 6 41.49 0.64 -3.58
CA SER A 6 40.19 0.62 -2.91
C SER A 6 39.54 2.00 -3.10
N LEU A 7 38.60 2.11 -4.04
CA LEU A 7 37.83 3.32 -4.26
C LEU A 7 36.92 3.57 -3.06
N GLU A 8 37.26 4.56 -2.22
CA GLU A 8 36.36 5.01 -1.16
C GLU A 8 35.21 5.84 -1.76
N LEU A 9 34.17 5.13 -2.21
CA LEU A 9 32.97 5.69 -2.82
C LEU A 9 32.30 6.77 -1.96
N HIS A 10 32.44 6.68 -0.62
CA HIS A 10 31.92 7.67 0.31
C HIS A 10 32.61 9.03 0.18
N ALA A 11 33.93 9.07 -0.02
CA ALA A 11 34.71 10.31 -0.12
C ALA A 11 34.49 11.04 -1.45
N LEU A 12 34.16 10.31 -2.51
CA LEU A 12 33.85 10.86 -3.83
C LEU A 12 32.39 11.32 -3.98
N LEU A 13 31.52 11.01 -3.01
CA LEU A 13 30.10 11.33 -3.09
C LEU A 13 29.87 12.81 -2.77
N GLU A 14 29.78 13.64 -3.80
CA GLU A 14 29.66 15.10 -3.68
C GLU A 14 28.40 15.57 -2.96
N VAL A 15 27.32 14.78 -3.01
CA VAL A 15 26.02 15.13 -2.40
C VAL A 15 26.10 15.20 -0.88
N THR A 16 26.89 14.32 -0.26
CA THR A 16 26.98 14.17 1.21
C THR A 16 28.20 14.87 1.80
N THR A 17 29.31 14.95 1.06
CA THR A 17 30.60 15.41 1.60
C THR A 17 30.88 16.89 1.37
N LYS A 18 30.41 17.47 0.26
CA LYS A 18 30.69 18.88 -0.06
C LYS A 18 29.57 19.78 0.48
N PRO A 19 29.91 20.87 1.20
CA PRO A 19 28.93 21.86 1.59
C PRO A 19 28.33 22.53 0.35
N HIS A 20 27.04 22.32 0.10
CA HIS A 20 26.34 23.00 -1.00
C HIS A 20 26.20 24.49 -0.69
N SER A 21 26.92 25.35 -1.42
CA SER A 21 26.94 26.81 -1.24
C SER A 21 25.54 27.44 -1.27
N PHE A 22 24.61 26.88 -2.04
CA PHE A 22 23.25 27.39 -2.19
C PHE A 22 22.24 26.86 -1.14
N LYS A 23 22.62 25.89 -0.30
CA LYS A 23 21.70 25.31 0.71
C LYS A 23 21.90 25.89 2.12
N GLN A 24 22.91 26.72 2.33
CA GLN A 24 23.30 27.28 3.63
C GLN A 24 22.70 28.67 3.87
N ASN A 25 21.38 28.83 3.72
CA ASN A 25 20.72 30.10 4.06
C ASN A 25 20.56 30.23 5.59
N PRO A 26 21.22 31.19 6.28
CA PRO A 26 21.11 31.36 7.73
C PRO A 26 19.70 31.77 8.20
N HIS A 27 18.91 32.39 7.30
CA HIS A 27 17.52 32.80 7.58
C HIS A 27 16.51 31.68 7.30
N ARG A 28 16.97 30.48 6.92
CA ARG A 28 16.09 29.36 6.68
C ARG A 28 15.44 28.95 8.00
N LYS A 29 14.13 29.17 8.11
CA LYS A 29 13.34 28.65 9.23
C LYS A 29 13.55 27.14 9.31
N SER A 30 13.99 26.67 10.49
CA SER A 30 14.10 25.23 10.74
C SER A 30 12.74 24.60 10.49
N VAL A 31 12.71 23.59 9.62
CA VAL A 31 11.47 22.87 9.39
C VAL A 31 11.18 22.10 10.68
N GLY A 32 10.05 22.40 11.32
CA GLY A 32 9.69 21.79 12.58
C GLY A 32 9.73 20.26 12.53
N SER A 33 9.73 19.65 13.72
CA SER A 33 9.92 18.21 13.95
C SER A 33 9.06 17.25 13.08
N ARG A 34 7.96 17.71 12.46
CA ARG A 34 7.09 16.89 11.62
C ARG A 34 6.94 17.43 10.20
N ARG A 35 8.00 17.35 9.40
CA ARG A 35 7.93 17.66 7.96
C ARG A 35 7.05 16.65 7.20
N TYR A 36 7.15 15.37 7.56
CA TYR A 36 6.43 14.28 6.89
C TYR A 36 5.21 13.91 7.72
N LYS A 37 4.02 14.15 7.18
CA LYS A 37 2.75 13.73 7.77
C LYS A 37 2.28 12.45 7.08
N PRO A 38 1.82 11.43 7.82
CA PRO A 38 1.22 10.25 7.21
C PRO A 38 -0.09 10.63 6.50
N ALA A 39 -0.47 9.86 5.47
CA ALA A 39 -1.68 10.13 4.67
C ALA A 39 -2.94 10.30 5.54
N ARG A 40 -3.11 9.47 6.58
CA ARG A 40 -4.23 9.60 7.54
C ARG A 40 -4.29 10.96 8.23
N GLN A 41 -3.14 11.53 8.60
CA GLN A 41 -3.09 12.84 9.22
C GLN A 41 -3.43 13.95 8.22
N LEU A 42 -2.96 13.84 6.97
CA LEU A 42 -3.31 14.80 5.91
C LEU A 42 -4.82 14.81 5.62
N ILE A 43 -5.43 13.62 5.52
CA ILE A 43 -6.88 13.47 5.34
C ILE A 43 -7.63 14.09 6.53
N ALA A 44 -7.18 13.87 7.77
CA ALA A 44 -7.80 14.45 8.95
C ALA A 44 -7.67 16.00 9.01
N ASP A 45 -6.53 16.54 8.61
CA ASP A 45 -6.33 18.00 8.49
C ASP A 45 -7.27 18.60 7.44
N GLU A 46 -7.45 17.90 6.31
CA GLU A 46 -8.33 18.34 5.23
C GLU A 46 -9.83 18.29 5.63
N ILE A 47 -10.28 17.24 6.31
CA ILE A 47 -11.66 17.16 6.83
C ILE A 47 -11.95 18.37 7.74
N ARG A 48 -11.02 18.71 8.64
CA ARG A 48 -11.14 19.90 9.51
C ARG A 48 -11.19 21.20 8.73
N TYR A 49 -10.36 21.32 7.69
CA TYR A 49 -10.35 22.48 6.80
C TYR A 49 -11.70 22.65 6.08
N ILE A 50 -12.27 21.58 5.53
CA ILE A 50 -13.58 21.60 4.86
C ILE A 50 -14.68 22.03 5.83
N GLN A 51 -14.70 21.46 7.03
CA GLN A 51 -15.67 21.84 8.07
C GLN A 51 -15.57 23.32 8.46
N SER A 52 -14.36 23.88 8.47
CA SER A 52 -14.14 25.30 8.79
C SER A 52 -14.54 26.28 7.67
N LYS A 53 -14.70 25.80 6.43
CA LYS A 53 -14.97 26.63 5.25
C LYS A 53 -16.19 26.12 4.49
N PRO A 54 -17.41 26.55 4.88
CA PRO A 54 -18.65 26.07 4.25
C PRO A 54 -18.82 26.51 2.79
N ASN A 55 -18.20 27.61 2.37
CA ASN A 55 -18.31 28.16 1.00
C ASN A 55 -17.12 27.76 0.12
N LEU A 56 -16.74 26.48 0.14
CA LEU A 56 -15.63 25.99 -0.69
C LEU A 56 -16.13 25.74 -2.13
N PRO A 57 -15.42 26.20 -3.17
CA PRO A 57 -15.79 25.92 -4.56
C PRO A 57 -15.83 24.41 -4.81
N THR A 58 -16.90 23.93 -5.47
CA THR A 58 -17.10 22.51 -5.80
C THR A 58 -15.95 21.92 -6.62
N ASP A 59 -15.31 22.74 -7.45
CA ASP A 59 -14.20 22.31 -8.33
C ASP A 59 -12.85 22.22 -7.61
N LYS A 60 -12.78 22.49 -6.30
CA LYS A 60 -11.51 22.40 -5.57
C LYS A 60 -11.16 20.92 -5.32
N PRO A 61 -10.06 20.40 -5.89
CA PRO A 61 -9.64 19.03 -5.65
C PRO A 61 -9.24 18.85 -4.17
N THR A 62 -9.79 17.80 -3.59
CA THR A 62 -9.64 17.35 -2.19
C THR A 62 -9.07 15.93 -2.20
N TYR A 63 -8.32 15.48 -1.18
CA TYR A 63 -7.80 14.10 -1.15
C TYR A 63 -8.92 13.04 -1.25
N LEU A 64 -10.11 13.34 -0.73
CA LEU A 64 -11.30 12.50 -0.86
C LEU A 64 -11.88 12.45 -2.28
N SER A 65 -11.71 13.51 -3.07
CA SER A 65 -12.23 13.60 -4.43
C SER A 65 -11.31 12.99 -5.49
N VAL A 66 -10.02 12.83 -5.18
CA VAL A 66 -9.01 12.34 -6.14
C VAL A 66 -9.16 10.83 -6.37
N THR A 67 -9.63 10.10 -5.36
CA THR A 67 -9.85 8.66 -5.48
C THR A 67 -11.17 8.35 -6.18
N ALA A 68 -11.16 7.37 -7.07
CA ALA A 68 -12.38 6.90 -7.72
C ALA A 68 -13.43 6.44 -6.69
N PRO A 69 -14.73 6.69 -6.95
CA PRO A 69 -15.79 6.18 -6.09
C PRO A 69 -15.80 4.64 -6.07
N PRO A 70 -16.39 4.02 -5.05
CA PRO A 70 -16.50 2.57 -4.99
C PRO A 70 -17.34 2.03 -6.15
N SER A 71 -16.98 0.84 -6.63
CA SER A 71 -17.75 0.17 -7.69
C SER A 71 -19.10 -0.31 -7.18
N LEU A 72 -20.16 -0.07 -7.95
CA LEU A 72 -21.51 -0.58 -7.73
C LEU A 72 -21.78 -1.92 -8.44
N LEU A 73 -20.87 -2.36 -9.32
CA LEU A 73 -21.05 -3.56 -10.12
C LEU A 73 -20.79 -4.81 -9.27
N PRO A 74 -21.59 -5.89 -9.44
CA PRO A 74 -21.32 -7.15 -8.77
C PRO A 74 -19.97 -7.71 -9.23
N LYS A 75 -19.12 -8.05 -8.25
CA LYS A 75 -17.79 -8.59 -8.54
C LYS A 75 -17.89 -10.02 -9.04
N LYS A 76 -17.18 -10.34 -10.12
CA LYS A 76 -16.96 -11.73 -10.53
C LYS A 76 -16.07 -12.44 -9.52
N HIS A 77 -16.31 -13.73 -9.33
CA HIS A 77 -15.58 -14.55 -8.39
C HIS A 77 -14.68 -15.53 -9.15
N TYR A 78 -13.42 -15.57 -8.75
CA TYR A 78 -12.40 -16.44 -9.32
C TYR A 78 -11.86 -17.37 -8.24
N CYS A 79 -11.36 -18.53 -8.67
CA CYS A 79 -10.68 -19.48 -7.81
C CYS A 79 -9.38 -18.85 -7.32
N ASP A 80 -9.13 -18.95 -6.01
CA ASP A 80 -7.96 -18.32 -5.39
C ASP A 80 -6.64 -19.05 -5.74
N ILE A 81 -6.73 -20.29 -6.27
CA ILE A 81 -5.57 -21.13 -6.62
C ILE A 81 -5.29 -21.08 -8.13
N THR A 82 -6.29 -21.37 -8.96
CA THR A 82 -6.09 -21.53 -10.42
C THR A 82 -6.43 -20.29 -11.25
N GLY A 83 -7.15 -19.31 -10.69
CA GLY A 83 -7.61 -18.13 -11.42
C GLY A 83 -8.79 -18.37 -12.38
N LEU A 84 -9.30 -19.60 -12.51
CA LEU A 84 -10.53 -19.91 -13.24
C LEU A 84 -11.77 -19.38 -12.51
N GLU A 85 -12.97 -19.47 -13.11
CA GLU A 85 -14.21 -19.01 -12.47
C GLU A 85 -14.51 -19.74 -11.16
N GLY A 86 -14.62 -19.01 -10.05
CA GLY A 86 -14.80 -19.58 -8.71
C GLY A 86 -16.27 -19.65 -8.33
N LYS A 87 -17.00 -20.66 -8.83
CA LYS A 87 -18.45 -20.81 -8.61
C LYS A 87 -18.80 -21.19 -7.16
N TYR A 88 -17.88 -21.85 -6.46
CA TYR A 88 -18.13 -22.39 -5.13
C TYR A 88 -17.11 -21.88 -4.11
N LYS A 89 -17.50 -21.94 -2.83
CA LYS A 89 -16.69 -21.48 -1.70
C LYS A 89 -16.75 -22.49 -0.56
N ASN A 90 -15.60 -22.82 0.02
CA ASN A 90 -15.53 -23.70 1.18
C ASN A 90 -15.92 -22.92 2.46
N PRO A 91 -16.90 -23.37 3.27
CA PRO A 91 -17.27 -22.71 4.52
C PRO A 91 -16.15 -22.74 5.59
N ALA A 92 -15.30 -23.76 5.60
CA ALA A 92 -14.23 -23.88 6.59
C ALA A 92 -13.10 -22.86 6.33
N ASN A 93 -12.55 -22.86 5.10
CA ASN A 93 -11.34 -22.08 4.78
C ASN A 93 -11.65 -20.78 4.02
N GLN A 94 -12.91 -20.53 3.64
CA GLN A 94 -13.36 -19.35 2.88
C GLN A 94 -12.70 -19.17 1.49
N LEU A 95 -11.97 -20.18 1.01
CA LEU A 95 -11.37 -20.24 -0.32
C LEU A 95 -12.41 -20.57 -1.40
N ARG A 96 -12.22 -19.98 -2.58
CA ARG A 96 -13.06 -20.20 -3.76
C ARG A 96 -12.44 -21.21 -4.71
N PHE A 97 -13.28 -22.05 -5.32
CA PHE A 97 -12.85 -23.09 -6.25
C PHE A 97 -13.77 -23.27 -7.44
N HIS A 98 -13.22 -23.86 -8.50
CA HIS A 98 -13.90 -24.08 -9.78
C HIS A 98 -14.54 -25.47 -9.86
N ASN A 99 -13.77 -26.55 -9.61
CA ASN A 99 -14.22 -27.94 -9.75
C ASN A 99 -13.94 -28.78 -8.48
N VAL A 100 -14.43 -30.03 -8.50
CA VAL A 100 -14.31 -30.99 -7.40
C VAL A 100 -12.86 -31.43 -7.18
N GLU A 101 -12.05 -31.52 -8.23
CA GLU A 101 -10.64 -31.93 -8.16
C GLU A 101 -9.83 -30.96 -7.29
N ILE A 102 -9.92 -29.65 -7.55
CA ILE A 102 -9.26 -28.63 -6.73
C ILE A 102 -9.73 -28.71 -5.27
N TYR A 103 -11.02 -28.98 -5.07
CA TYR A 103 -11.56 -29.13 -3.72
C TYR A 103 -10.94 -30.32 -2.98
N GLN A 104 -10.89 -31.49 -3.61
CA GLN A 104 -10.43 -32.74 -3.00
C GLN A 104 -8.91 -32.77 -2.82
N GLU A 105 -8.15 -32.37 -3.84
CA GLU A 105 -6.70 -32.48 -3.83
C GLU A 105 -6.04 -31.38 -3.01
N VAL A 106 -6.51 -30.14 -3.18
CA VAL A 106 -5.84 -28.97 -2.60
C VAL A 106 -6.58 -28.43 -1.39
N ILE A 107 -7.85 -28.06 -1.53
CA ILE A 107 -8.54 -27.26 -0.50
C ILE A 107 -8.84 -28.06 0.76
N LYS A 108 -9.24 -29.33 0.61
CA LYS A 108 -9.55 -30.19 1.75
C LYS A 108 -8.31 -30.54 2.58
N ASN A 109 -7.17 -30.73 1.91
CA ASN A 109 -5.92 -31.17 2.53
C ASN A 109 -4.93 -30.02 2.75
N ILE A 110 -5.38 -28.77 2.66
CA ILE A 110 -4.50 -27.62 2.80
C ILE A 110 -3.98 -27.53 4.25
N GLN A 111 -2.68 -27.27 4.39
CA GLN A 111 -2.09 -27.08 5.71
C GLN A 111 -2.64 -25.80 6.37
N PRO A 112 -3.00 -25.81 7.66
CA PRO A 112 -3.44 -24.62 8.37
C PRO A 112 -2.42 -23.49 8.25
N GLY A 113 -2.88 -22.28 7.94
CA GLY A 113 -2.07 -21.07 7.74
C GLY A 113 -1.83 -20.75 6.26
N VAL A 114 -1.74 -21.76 5.39
CA VAL A 114 -1.57 -21.54 3.94
C VAL A 114 -2.85 -20.96 3.33
N ASP A 115 -4.00 -21.34 3.86
CA ASP A 115 -5.31 -20.76 3.54
C ASP A 115 -5.32 -19.23 3.74
N GLN A 116 -4.75 -18.74 4.85
CA GLN A 116 -4.69 -17.30 5.12
C GLN A 116 -3.76 -16.57 4.16
N ASN A 117 -2.67 -17.20 3.71
CA ASN A 117 -1.79 -16.61 2.70
C ASN A 117 -2.52 -16.45 1.35
N TYR A 118 -3.30 -17.45 0.92
CA TYR A 118 -4.14 -17.32 -0.28
C TYR A 118 -5.24 -16.27 -0.11
N LEU A 119 -5.84 -16.18 1.08
CA LEU A 119 -6.82 -15.14 1.39
C LEU A 119 -6.19 -13.74 1.43
N GLU A 120 -4.93 -13.60 1.83
CA GLU A 120 -4.19 -12.34 1.88
C GLU A 120 -3.98 -11.76 0.48
N LEU A 121 -3.65 -12.61 -0.51
CA LEU A 121 -3.54 -12.18 -1.91
C LEU A 121 -4.84 -11.54 -2.43
N ARG A 122 -5.99 -12.03 -1.95
CA ARG A 122 -7.31 -11.47 -2.24
C ARG A 122 -7.66 -10.26 -1.35
N GLY A 123 -6.95 -10.05 -0.25
CA GLY A 123 -7.29 -9.06 0.79
C GLY A 123 -8.49 -9.48 1.66
N ALA A 124 -8.68 -10.78 1.85
CA ALA A 124 -9.75 -11.37 2.67
C ALA A 124 -9.23 -12.18 3.87
N ASN A 125 -7.96 -11.98 4.26
CA ASN A 125 -7.36 -12.66 5.40
C ASN A 125 -7.88 -12.09 6.72
N VAL A 126 -7.93 -12.94 7.75
CA VAL A 126 -8.28 -12.52 9.11
C VAL A 126 -6.99 -12.26 9.89
N ILE A 127 -6.71 -10.98 10.15
CA ILE A 127 -5.60 -10.57 11.00
C ILE A 127 -6.14 -10.34 12.42
N LEU A 128 -5.83 -11.26 13.33
CA LEU A 128 -6.08 -11.05 14.76
C LEU A 128 -5.13 -9.96 15.26
N LYS A 129 -5.68 -8.96 15.96
CA LYS A 129 -4.95 -7.83 16.53
C LYS A 129 -5.08 -7.81 18.04
#